data_AF-A0AAU3KPE5-F1
#
_entry.id   AF-A0AAU3KPE5-F1
#
_cell.length_a   1.000
_cell.length_b   1.000
_cell.length_c   1.000
_cell.angle_alpha   90.00
_cell.angle_beta   90.00
_cell.angle_gamma   90.00
#
_symmetry.space_group_name_H-M   'P 1'
#
loop_
_entity.id
_entity.type
_entity.pdbx_description
1 polymer ?
#
loop_
_entity_poly.entity_id
_entity_poly.type
_entity_poly.pdbx_seq_one_letter_code
_entity_poly.pdbx_strand_id
1 'polypeptide(L)'
;MSGFDRNPIGAALAAIHATVRMSVATDSQWAIIGQQMLAPGAGRDAWAVARAQISITDPIATNPPTIAGYRVVNYTPSDADVDIYTVQPDRSITRNNAHVIWQNSDWKLLLPNQSRSSSVTAVVSLPVDLIRLSLP
;
A
#
# COMPACT_ATOMS: atom_id res chain seq x y z
N MET A 1 -2.69 -14.28 -4.35
CA MET A 1 -1.93 -14.12 -5.60
C MET A 1 -0.55 -13.64 -5.19
N SER A 2 0.39 -14.56 -5.09
CA SER A 2 1.83 -14.29 -5.17
C SER A 2 2.26 -14.54 -6.62
N GLY A 3 3.31 -13.87 -7.09
CA GLY A 3 3.81 -14.04 -8.46
C GLY A 3 3.94 -12.74 -9.25
N PHE A 4 4.22 -11.62 -8.59
CA PHE A 4 4.60 -10.41 -9.29
C PHE A 4 6.02 -10.56 -9.84
N ASP A 5 6.25 -10.05 -11.04
CA ASP A 5 7.57 -10.09 -11.64
C ASP A 5 8.58 -9.26 -10.83
N ARG A 6 9.83 -9.71 -10.84
CA ARG A 6 10.97 -8.98 -10.27
C ARG A 6 11.40 -7.84 -11.21
N ASN A 7 10.49 -6.92 -11.50
CA ASN A 7 10.69 -5.72 -12.30
C ASN A 7 9.96 -4.52 -11.65
N PRO A 8 10.19 -3.28 -12.09
CA PRO A 8 9.58 -2.10 -11.46
C PRO A 8 8.06 -2.12 -11.45
N ILE A 9 7.45 -2.65 -12.51
CA ILE A 9 5.98 -2.70 -12.66
C ILE A 9 5.39 -3.72 -11.70
N GLY A 10 6.01 -4.89 -11.57
CA GLY A 10 5.62 -5.94 -10.61
C GLY A 10 5.75 -5.46 -9.17
N ALA A 11 6.81 -4.73 -8.84
CA ALA A 11 6.98 -4.11 -7.53
C ALA A 11 5.87 -3.11 -7.21
N ALA A 12 5.51 -2.25 -8.18
CA ALA A 12 4.43 -1.29 -8.02
C ALA A 12 3.06 -1.93 -7.84
N LEU A 13 2.73 -2.93 -8.66
CA LEU A 13 1.47 -3.68 -8.53
C LEU A 13 1.39 -4.42 -7.20
N ALA A 14 2.50 -5.01 -6.75
CA ALA A 14 2.57 -5.64 -5.43
C ALA A 14 2.34 -4.64 -4.30
N ALA A 15 2.96 -3.46 -4.37
CA ALA A 15 2.78 -2.39 -3.38
C ALA A 15 1.32 -1.93 -3.30
N ILE A 16 0.67 -1.72 -4.45
CA ILE A 16 -0.73 -1.31 -4.53
C ILE A 16 -1.64 -2.42 -4.01
N HIS A 17 -1.43 -3.66 -4.45
CA HIS A 17 -2.22 -4.80 -4.01
C HIS A 17 -2.11 -5.02 -2.49
N ALA A 18 -0.89 -4.95 -1.93
CA ALA A 18 -0.66 -5.04 -0.50
C ALA A 18 -1.35 -3.90 0.27
N THR A 19 -1.20 -2.67 -0.20
CA THR A 19 -1.83 -1.48 0.40
C THR A 19 -3.35 -1.60 0.44
N VAL A 20 -3.98 -1.93 -0.70
CA VAL A 20 -5.44 -2.10 -0.79
C VAL A 20 -5.91 -3.23 0.11
N ARG A 21 -5.28 -4.40 0.03
CA ARG A 21 -5.64 -5.57 0.85
C ARG A 21 -5.54 -5.28 2.33
N MET A 22 -4.51 -4.54 2.76
CA MET A 22 -4.36 -4.15 4.16
C MET A 22 -5.43 -3.14 4.61
N SER A 23 -5.85 -2.22 3.73
CA SER A 23 -6.90 -1.24 4.05
C SER A 23 -8.28 -1.87 4.16
N VAL A 24 -8.61 -2.86 3.32
CA VAL A 24 -9.95 -3.47 3.27
C VAL A 24 -10.04 -4.81 4.02
N ALA A 25 -8.93 -5.34 4.53
CA ALA A 25 -8.94 -6.59 5.27
C ALA A 25 -9.85 -6.49 6.50
N THR A 26 -10.80 -7.41 6.60
CA THR A 26 -11.69 -7.54 7.74
C THR A 26 -10.95 -8.07 8.97
N ASP A 27 -11.58 -7.94 10.14
CA ASP A 27 -11.02 -8.34 11.44
C ASP A 27 -10.59 -9.83 11.49
N SER A 28 -11.15 -10.70 10.64
CA SER A 28 -10.79 -12.11 10.53
C SER A 28 -9.72 -12.43 9.47
N GLN A 29 -9.42 -11.52 8.55
CA GLN A 29 -8.53 -11.76 7.40
C GLN A 29 -7.18 -11.02 7.51
N TRP A 30 -7.13 -9.93 8.27
CA TRP A 30 -5.95 -9.05 8.31
C TRP A 30 -4.69 -9.75 8.81
N ALA A 31 -4.81 -10.70 9.75
CA ALA A 31 -3.65 -11.41 10.29
C ALA A 31 -2.98 -12.30 9.22
N ILE A 32 -3.77 -13.00 8.40
CA ILE A 32 -3.27 -13.87 7.33
C ILE A 32 -2.71 -13.02 6.18
N ILE A 33 -3.43 -11.96 5.79
CA ILE A 33 -2.99 -11.02 4.74
C ILE A 33 -1.69 -10.34 5.14
N GLY A 34 -1.60 -9.89 6.40
CA GLY A 34 -0.39 -9.28 6.95
C GLY A 34 0.80 -10.24 6.96
N GLN A 35 0.61 -11.51 7.34
CA GLN A 35 1.70 -12.52 7.28
C GLN A 35 2.23 -12.74 5.85
N GLN A 36 1.34 -12.72 4.86
CA GLN A 36 1.70 -12.97 3.47
C GLN A 36 2.35 -11.74 2.82
N MET A 37 1.77 -10.56 3.01
CA MET A 37 2.09 -9.35 2.26
C MET A 37 3.10 -8.44 2.95
N LEU A 38 3.27 -8.55 4.27
CA LEU A 38 4.20 -7.71 5.02
C LEU A 38 5.55 -8.40 5.21
N ALA A 39 6.61 -7.62 5.05
CA ALA A 39 7.93 -8.03 5.50
C ALA A 39 7.93 -8.17 7.03
N PRO A 40 8.59 -9.20 7.59
CA PRO A 40 8.75 -9.33 9.03
C PRO A 40 9.57 -8.15 9.57
N GLY A 41 9.18 -7.60 10.73
CA GLY A 41 9.90 -6.52 11.39
C GLY A 41 9.01 -5.66 12.29
N ALA A 42 9.63 -4.75 13.05
CA ALA A 42 8.95 -3.93 14.05
C ALA A 42 7.80 -3.07 13.48
N GLY A 43 7.87 -2.64 12.21
CA GLY A 43 6.79 -1.89 11.56
C GLY A 43 5.52 -2.73 11.33
N ARG A 44 5.70 -4.03 11.07
CA ARG A 44 4.60 -4.98 10.96
C ARG A 44 3.91 -5.21 12.30
N ASP A 45 4.68 -5.32 13.37
CA ASP A 45 4.14 -5.51 14.72
C ASP A 45 3.41 -4.25 15.19
N ALA A 46 3.98 -3.07 14.94
CA ALA A 46 3.35 -1.78 15.18
C ALA A 46 2.01 -1.63 14.46
N TRP A 47 1.95 -2.00 13.18
CA TRP A 47 0.71 -1.97 12.41
C TRP A 47 -0.32 -2.97 12.93
N ALA A 48 0.09 -4.18 13.30
CA ALA A 48 -0.80 -5.17 13.88
C ALA A 48 -1.45 -4.67 15.18
N VAL A 49 -0.68 -4.00 16.04
CA VAL A 49 -1.19 -3.36 17.27
C VAL A 49 -2.16 -2.24 16.94
N ALA A 50 -1.83 -1.33 16.01
CA ALA A 50 -2.71 -0.23 15.62
C ALA A 50 -4.01 -0.74 14.95
N ARG A 51 -3.92 -1.75 14.08
CA ARG A 51 -5.07 -2.33 13.38
C ARG A 51 -6.00 -3.08 14.33
N ALA A 52 -5.46 -3.76 15.34
CA ALA A 52 -6.25 -4.44 16.37
C ALA A 52 -7.11 -3.48 17.21
N GLN A 53 -6.76 -2.18 17.24
CA GLN A 53 -7.57 -1.16 17.90
C GLN A 53 -8.66 -0.54 17.01
N ILE A 54 -8.73 -0.92 15.73
CA ILE A 54 -9.71 -0.42 14.76
C ILE A 54 -10.64 -1.58 14.38
N SER A 55 -11.89 -1.56 14.85
CA SER A 55 -12.92 -2.46 14.33
C SER A 55 -13.52 -1.88 13.06
N ILE A 56 -13.45 -2.63 11.95
CA ILE A 56 -14.18 -2.30 10.72
C ILE A 56 -15.39 -3.22 10.65
N THR A 57 -16.51 -2.75 11.20
CA THR A 57 -17.79 -3.48 11.28
C THR A 57 -18.82 -3.06 10.24
N ASP A 58 -18.62 -1.91 9.60
CA ASP A 58 -19.59 -1.34 8.64
C ASP A 58 -19.18 -1.58 7.18
N PRO A 59 -20.16 -1.72 6.26
CA PRO A 59 -19.88 -1.87 4.84
C PRO A 59 -19.16 -0.63 4.28
N ILE A 60 -18.37 -0.87 3.24
CA ILE A 60 -17.58 0.14 2.53
C ILE A 60 -18.47 1.35 2.20
N ALA A 61 -18.01 2.56 2.55
CA ALA A 61 -18.74 3.81 2.31
C ALA A 61 -19.23 3.89 0.86
N THR A 62 -20.42 4.48 0.66
CA THR A 62 -21.11 4.61 -0.64
C THR A 62 -20.24 5.26 -1.74
N ASN A 63 -19.19 5.97 -1.35
CA ASN A 63 -18.17 6.50 -2.24
C ASN A 63 -16.78 6.08 -1.71
N PRO A 64 -16.17 4.99 -2.20
CA PRO A 64 -14.87 4.55 -1.72
C PRO A 64 -13.73 5.40 -2.29
N PRO A 65 -12.58 5.49 -1.59
CA PRO A 65 -11.37 6.08 -2.15
C PRO A 65 -10.95 5.36 -3.44
N THR A 66 -10.55 6.12 -4.46
CA THR A 66 -10.15 5.59 -5.76
C THR A 66 -8.66 5.81 -5.98
N ILE A 67 -7.92 4.76 -6.35
CA ILE A 67 -6.51 4.90 -6.72
C ILE A 67 -6.44 5.54 -8.11
N ALA A 68 -5.86 6.74 -8.18
CA ALA A 68 -5.66 7.46 -9.44
C ALA A 68 -4.46 6.94 -10.23
N GLY A 69 -3.45 6.41 -9.54
CA GLY A 69 -2.25 5.90 -10.18
C GLY A 69 -1.09 5.72 -9.22
N TYR A 70 0.08 5.46 -9.78
CA TYR A 70 1.30 5.28 -9.02
C TYR A 70 2.53 5.83 -9.75
N ARG A 71 3.62 5.97 -8.99
CA ARG A 71 4.94 6.32 -9.49
C ARG A 71 5.99 5.49 -8.77
N VAL A 72 6.87 4.84 -9.52
CA VAL A 72 8.05 4.17 -8.96
C VAL A 72 9.11 5.24 -8.74
N VAL A 73 9.44 5.52 -7.47
CA VAL A 73 10.41 6.54 -7.07
C VAL A 73 11.82 5.97 -7.15
N ASN A 74 11.99 4.75 -6.65
CA ASN A 74 13.25 4.03 -6.68
C ASN A 74 12.98 2.55 -6.94
N TYR A 75 13.89 1.90 -7.64
CA TYR A 75 13.81 0.48 -7.91
C TYR A 75 15.19 -0.14 -7.94
N THR A 76 15.32 -1.23 -7.20
CA THR A 76 16.37 -2.21 -7.33
C THR A 76 15.73 -3.60 -7.44
N PRO A 77 16.48 -4.63 -7.86
CA PRO A 77 15.97 -6.00 -7.78
C PRO A 77 15.65 -6.47 -6.35
N SER A 78 16.14 -5.82 -5.31
CA SER A 78 15.89 -6.21 -3.90
C SER A 78 14.81 -5.38 -3.21
N ASP A 79 14.56 -4.17 -3.66
CA ASP A 79 13.69 -3.19 -3.01
C ASP A 79 13.12 -2.18 -4.01
N ALA A 80 11.96 -1.60 -3.71
CA ALA A 80 11.38 -0.54 -4.50
C ALA A 80 10.57 0.42 -3.63
N ASP A 81 10.61 1.69 -3.99
CA ASP A 81 9.79 2.76 -3.41
C ASP A 81 8.72 3.18 -4.42
N VAL A 82 7.46 3.16 -3.98
CA VAL A 82 6.30 3.42 -4.84
C VAL A 82 5.41 4.46 -4.17
N ASP A 83 5.20 5.57 -4.85
CA ASP A 83 4.20 6.56 -4.48
C ASP A 83 2.86 6.17 -5.11
N ILE A 84 1.86 5.89 -4.28
CA ILE A 84 0.49 5.54 -4.69
C ILE A 84 -0.41 6.73 -4.43
N TYR A 85 -1.13 7.20 -5.45
CA TYR A 85 -2.00 8.35 -5.35
C TYR A 85 -3.46 7.91 -5.28
N THR A 86 -4.15 8.34 -4.24
CA THR A 86 -5.56 8.02 -3.99
C THR A 86 -6.38 9.30 -3.91
N VAL A 87 -7.44 9.36 -4.71
CA VAL A 87 -8.47 10.38 -4.65
C VAL A 87 -9.51 9.93 -3.62
N GLN A 88 -9.70 10.77 -2.62
CA GLN A 88 -10.66 10.55 -1.54
C GLN A 88 -12.08 10.98 -1.97
N PRO A 89 -13.12 10.56 -1.23
CA PRO A 89 -14.50 10.92 -1.57
C PRO A 89 -14.80 12.42 -1.54
N ASP A 90 -14.05 13.18 -0.74
CA ASP A 90 -14.09 14.65 -0.66
C ASP A 90 -13.27 15.34 -1.76
N ARG A 91 -12.75 14.58 -2.73
CA ARG A 91 -11.84 15.00 -3.80
C ARG A 91 -10.44 15.42 -3.34
N SER A 92 -10.12 15.27 -2.05
CA SER A 92 -8.74 15.44 -1.59
C SER A 92 -7.87 14.32 -2.18
N ILE A 93 -6.59 14.62 -2.41
CA ILE A 93 -5.64 13.65 -2.95
C ILE A 93 -4.65 13.31 -1.85
N THR A 94 -4.42 12.01 -1.69
CA THR A 94 -3.42 11.48 -0.76
C THR A 94 -2.37 10.70 -1.52
N ARG A 95 -1.11 10.87 -1.12
CA ARG A 95 0.03 10.11 -1.61
C ARG A 95 0.50 9.18 -0.50
N ASN A 96 0.42 7.87 -0.75
CA ASN A 96 0.99 6.85 0.11
C ASN A 96 2.36 6.42 -0.43
N ASN A 97 3.42 6.62 0.34
CA ASN A 97 4.75 6.11 0.03
C ASN A 97 4.87 4.68 0.58
N ALA A 98 4.90 3.71 -0.32
CA ALA A 98 4.99 2.29 -0.03
C ALA A 98 6.38 1.78 -0.40
N HIS A 99 7.09 1.21 0.58
CA HIS A 99 8.35 0.51 0.35
C HIS A 99 8.08 -1.00 0.26
N VAL A 100 8.55 -1.66 -0.80
CA VAL A 100 8.47 -3.11 -0.95
C VAL A 100 9.86 -3.72 -1.06
N ILE A 101 10.03 -4.93 -0.53
CA ILE A 101 11.27 -5.70 -0.62
C ILE A 101 11.00 -7.05 -1.29
N TRP A 102 11.94 -7.52 -2.09
CA TRP A 102 11.87 -8.85 -2.70
C TRP A 102 12.34 -9.90 -1.69
N GLN A 103 11.43 -10.74 -1.22
CA GLN A 103 11.72 -11.78 -0.24
C GLN A 103 10.92 -13.05 -0.55
N ASN A 104 11.55 -14.22 -0.45
CA ASN A 104 10.92 -15.52 -0.67
C ASN A 104 10.18 -15.61 -2.03
N SER A 105 10.80 -15.06 -3.07
CA SER A 105 10.28 -15.02 -4.45
C SER A 105 9.00 -14.20 -4.63
N ASP A 106 8.74 -13.23 -3.76
CA ASP A 106 7.64 -12.28 -3.92
C ASP A 106 8.00 -10.90 -3.37
N TRP A 107 7.25 -9.87 -3.77
CA TRP A 107 7.38 -8.53 -3.21
C TRP A 107 6.55 -8.42 -1.93
N LYS A 108 7.20 -7.95 -0.85
CA LYS A 108 6.57 -7.74 0.45
C LYS A 108 6.63 -6.28 0.85
N LEU A 109 5.51 -5.72 1.30
CA LEU A 109 5.45 -4.37 1.82
C LEU A 109 6.22 -4.29 3.15
N LEU A 110 7.23 -3.43 3.19
CA LEU A 110 7.95 -3.07 4.39
C LEU A 110 7.26 -1.88 5.03
N LEU A 111 6.76 -2.09 6.24
CA LEU A 111 6.22 -1.00 7.03
C LEU A 111 7.33 -0.33 7.83
N PRO A 112 7.34 1.01 7.91
CA PRO A 112 8.30 1.71 8.75
C PRO A 112 8.09 1.37 10.22
N ASN A 113 9.19 1.24 10.96
CA ASN A 113 9.25 0.84 12.38
C ASN A 113 8.81 1.92 13.40
N GLN A 114 8.04 2.93 12.95
CA GLN A 114 7.60 4.15 13.66
C GLN A 114 8.62 5.32 13.69
N SER A 115 8.08 6.54 13.54
CA SER A 115 8.70 7.90 13.63
C SER A 115 9.36 8.53 12.39
N ARG A 116 9.13 8.02 11.17
CA ARG A 116 9.40 8.83 9.96
C ARG A 116 8.11 9.11 9.23
N SER A 117 7.80 10.41 9.11
CA SER A 117 6.92 11.06 8.13
C SER A 117 5.74 10.23 7.66
N SER A 118 4.52 10.63 8.03
CA SER A 118 3.25 10.04 7.61
C SER A 118 3.36 9.37 6.23
N SER A 119 3.38 8.03 6.19
CA SER A 119 3.48 7.27 4.94
C SER A 119 2.43 7.74 3.94
N VAL A 120 1.29 8.19 4.45
CA VAL A 120 0.27 8.91 3.72
C VAL A 120 0.39 10.42 3.97
N THR A 121 0.58 11.19 2.91
CA THR A 121 0.61 12.66 2.95
C THR A 121 -0.47 13.23 2.01
N ALA A 122 -1.16 14.30 2.40
CA ALA A 122 -2.05 15.01 1.50
C ALA A 122 -1.26 15.78 0.43
N VAL A 123 -1.72 15.74 -0.82
CA VAL A 123 -1.11 16.46 -1.94
C VAL A 123 -2.16 17.29 -2.67
N VAL A 124 -1.73 18.42 -3.24
CA VAL A 124 -2.62 19.37 -3.92
C VAL A 124 -2.93 19.00 -5.38
N SER A 125 -2.11 18.14 -6.00
CA SER A 125 -2.30 17.72 -7.39
C SER A 125 -1.66 16.36 -7.68
N LEU A 126 -2.15 15.69 -8.73
CA LEU A 126 -1.51 14.51 -9.28
C LEU A 126 -0.27 14.91 -10.11
N PRO A 127 0.84 14.15 -10.03
CA PRO A 127 2.00 14.36 -10.89
C PRO A 127 1.65 14.18 -12.37
N VAL A 128 2.36 14.88 -13.25
CA VAL A 128 2.20 14.75 -14.70
C VAL A 128 2.78 13.44 -15.25
N ASP A 129 3.76 12.86 -14.57
CA ASP A 129 4.43 11.58 -14.88
C ASP A 129 3.78 10.38 -14.18
N LEU A 130 2.56 10.57 -13.66
CA LEU A 130 1.80 9.52 -12.98
C LEU A 130 1.39 8.41 -13.96
N ILE A 131 1.71 7.16 -13.63
CA ILE A 131 1.13 6.01 -14.31
C ILE A 131 -0.30 5.87 -13.82
N ARG A 132 -1.26 6.26 -14.67
CA ARG A 132 -2.68 6.23 -14.33
C ARG A 132 -3.20 4.80 -14.31
N LEU A 133 -3.93 4.48 -13.25
CA LEU A 133 -4.73 3.28 -13.18
C LEU A 133 -6.15 3.68 -13.55
N SER A 134 -6.50 3.55 -14.83
CA SER A 134 -7.90 3.62 -15.23
C SER A 134 -8.63 2.40 -14.69
N LEU A 135 -9.71 2.61 -13.94
CA LEU A 135 -10.70 1.56 -13.74
C LEU A 135 -11.33 1.22 -15.10
N PRO A 136 -11.53 -0.07 -15.44
CA PRO A 136 -12.24 -0.48 -16.64
C PRO A 136 -13.71 -0.01 -16.64
#